data_AF-A0A7R9QVF6-F1
#
_entry.id   AF-A0A7R9QVF6-F1
#
_cell.length_a   1.000
_cell.length_b   1.000
_cell.length_c   1.000
_cell.angle_alpha   90.00
_cell.angle_beta   90.00
_cell.angle_gamma   90.00
#
_symmetry.space_group_name_H-M   'P 1'
#
loop_
_entity.id
_entity.type
_entity.pdbx_description
1 polymer ?
#
loop_
_entity_poly.entity_id
_entity_poly.type
_entity_poly.pdbx_seq_one_letter_code
_entity_poly.pdbx_strand_id
1 'polypeptide(L)'
;MNTKFCGVCGDQSSGLNFGVMTCESCRTFFRRSATRAQEYVCFFNNKCMVNQLTRKFCKKCRIEKCFAMGMRKENKRQSKTTTIDCYSTDITDSSYSNQSTILSTFNSNQTEVDPMASVIRNIIFNFNELEANRLRHLFTSTAYMRDPVVKKTSKADTYTDAFNVLQTRSDIKCQKIIQMCKTMAQFKELCEDDKIILLKASCPEIICLFSVTTFNFEGEFWTVAIDSENGVMLPLNVFRWENLNFNVILKQFMITIKGEYDSDMNLIDLLMAIILFNPNRPNLKHKEIIKLQQKTYMYLLQRYLELKHNSKSESETRYLRLMNSLLRFIDKI
;
A
#
# COMPACT_ATOMS: atom_id res chain seq x y z
N MET A 1 36.37 12.31 2.27
CA MET A 1 36.11 10.85 2.33
C MET A 1 35.32 10.47 1.09
N ASN A 2 35.83 9.58 0.23
CA ASN A 2 35.07 9.10 -0.94
C ASN A 2 33.87 8.26 -0.48
N THR A 3 32.70 8.88 -0.45
CA THR A 3 31.43 8.22 -0.08
C THR A 3 31.09 7.19 -1.15
N LYS A 4 31.07 5.90 -0.79
CA LYS A 4 30.67 4.83 -1.71
C LYS A 4 29.17 4.58 -1.61
N PHE A 5 28.51 4.32 -2.73
CA PHE A 5 27.06 4.10 -2.81
C PHE A 5 26.71 2.62 -2.97
N CYS A 6 25.49 2.27 -2.56
CA CYS A 6 24.95 0.91 -2.63
C CYS A 6 24.55 0.55 -4.07
N GLY A 7 25.16 -0.49 -4.64
CA GLY A 7 24.87 -0.93 -6.00
C GLY A 7 23.42 -1.38 -6.24
N VAL A 8 22.68 -1.73 -5.18
CA VAL A 8 21.27 -2.15 -5.29
C VAL A 8 20.31 -0.97 -5.29
N CYS A 9 20.49 0.01 -4.40
CA CYS A 9 19.47 1.04 -4.16
C CYS A 9 20.00 2.48 -4.14
N GLY A 10 21.29 2.71 -4.38
CA GLY A 10 21.90 4.04 -4.40
C GLY A 10 22.08 4.73 -3.05
N ASP A 11 21.62 4.14 -1.94
CA ASP A 11 21.86 4.65 -0.57
C ASP A 11 23.34 4.60 -0.18
N GLN A 12 23.74 5.30 0.87
CA GLN A 12 25.12 5.27 1.38
C GLN A 12 25.54 3.85 1.75
N SER A 13 26.64 3.36 1.20
CA SER A 13 27.13 2.02 1.45
C SER A 13 27.82 1.93 2.81
N SER A 14 27.57 0.83 3.53
CA SER A 14 28.29 0.46 4.76
C SER A 14 29.53 -0.40 4.48
N GLY A 15 29.80 -0.75 3.23
CA GLY A 15 30.93 -1.59 2.83
C GLY A 15 30.55 -2.72 1.88
N LEU A 16 31.50 -3.64 1.70
CA LEU A 16 31.35 -4.84 0.87
C LEU A 16 30.56 -5.91 1.62
N ASN A 17 29.37 -6.29 1.13
CA ASN A 17 28.57 -7.37 1.72
C ASN A 17 28.13 -8.35 0.64
N PHE A 18 28.35 -9.64 0.87
CA PHE A 18 28.00 -10.71 -0.09
C PHE A 18 28.58 -10.48 -1.50
N GLY A 19 29.75 -9.84 -1.59
CA GLY A 19 30.45 -9.56 -2.86
C GLY A 19 30.14 -8.19 -3.49
N VAL A 20 29.21 -7.40 -2.94
CA VAL A 20 28.78 -6.11 -3.55
C VAL A 20 28.78 -4.98 -2.52
N MET A 21 29.20 -3.78 -2.93
CA MET A 21 29.07 -2.57 -2.11
C MET A 21 27.59 -2.26 -1.86
N THR A 22 27.15 -2.38 -0.61
CA THR A 22 25.73 -2.25 -0.25
C THR A 22 25.53 -1.44 1.03
N CYS A 23 24.33 -0.89 1.22
CA CYS A 23 23.91 -0.28 2.48
C CYS A 23 23.44 -1.37 3.47
N GLU A 24 23.32 -1.01 4.74
CA GLU A 24 22.90 -1.95 5.81
C GLU A 24 21.53 -2.58 5.54
N SER A 25 20.60 -1.82 4.96
CA SER A 25 19.26 -2.33 4.67
C SER A 25 19.27 -3.41 3.58
N CYS A 26 20.09 -3.25 2.52
CA CYS A 26 20.20 -4.24 1.45
C CYS A 26 21.02 -5.46 1.89
N ARG A 27 22.04 -5.28 2.74
CA ARG A 27 22.77 -6.37 3.41
C ARG A 27 21.82 -7.24 4.21
N THR A 28 21.05 -6.64 5.13
CA THR A 28 20.14 -7.37 6.02
C THR A 28 18.98 -7.99 5.24
N PHE A 29 18.45 -7.29 4.24
CA PHE A 29 17.45 -7.84 3.33
C PHE A 29 18.00 -9.08 2.61
N PHE A 30 19.12 -8.97 1.91
CA PHE A 30 19.69 -10.08 1.15
C PHE A 30 19.97 -11.30 2.02
N ARG A 31 20.54 -11.11 3.22
CA ARG A 31 20.78 -12.20 4.18
C ARG A 31 19.50 -12.99 4.53
N ARG A 32 18.36 -12.31 4.68
CA ARG A 32 17.07 -12.93 5.02
C ARG A 32 16.33 -13.48 3.80
N SER A 33 16.57 -12.87 2.64
CA SER A 33 15.75 -13.04 1.45
C SER A 33 16.37 -13.93 0.37
N ALA A 34 17.69 -14.12 0.36
CA ALA A 34 18.39 -14.83 -0.72
C ALA A 34 17.94 -16.29 -0.91
N THR A 35 17.60 -17.02 0.17
CA THR A 35 17.12 -18.41 0.07
C THR A 35 15.65 -18.55 -0.30
N ARG A 36 14.90 -17.46 -0.15
CA ARG A 36 13.45 -17.40 -0.35
C ARG A 36 13.11 -16.51 -1.54
N ALA A 37 14.07 -16.30 -2.44
CA ALA A 37 13.93 -15.36 -3.55
C ALA A 37 12.80 -15.76 -4.51
N GLN A 38 12.64 -17.07 -4.70
CA GLN A 38 11.55 -17.68 -5.45
C GLN A 38 10.17 -17.45 -4.81
N GLU A 39 10.09 -17.26 -3.48
CA GLU A 39 8.83 -17.01 -2.76
C GLU A 39 8.32 -15.57 -2.94
N TYR A 40 9.22 -14.62 -3.22
CA TYR A 40 8.77 -13.25 -3.49
C TYR A 40 8.08 -13.17 -4.84
N VAL A 41 7.10 -12.26 -4.93
CA VAL A 41 6.30 -12.00 -6.13
C VAL A 41 6.32 -10.51 -6.41
N CYS A 42 6.46 -10.14 -7.68
CA CYS A 42 6.25 -8.77 -8.11
C CYS A 42 4.78 -8.56 -8.46
N PHE A 43 4.15 -7.55 -7.85
CA PHE A 43 2.77 -7.15 -8.15
C PHE A 43 2.69 -6.09 -9.25
N PHE A 44 3.81 -5.84 -9.93
CA PHE A 44 3.96 -4.86 -11.00
C PHE A 44 4.38 -5.58 -12.28
N ASN A 45 5.43 -5.13 -12.97
CA ASN A 45 5.89 -5.67 -14.26
C ASN A 45 7.24 -6.41 -14.19
N ASN A 46 7.63 -6.90 -13.00
CA ASN A 46 8.98 -7.44 -12.73
C ASN A 46 10.14 -6.46 -13.04
N LYS A 47 9.87 -5.16 -13.25
CA LYS A 47 10.86 -4.12 -13.55
C LYS A 47 10.77 -2.94 -12.59
N CYS A 48 10.44 -3.17 -11.32
CA CYS A 48 10.30 -2.10 -10.35
C CYS A 48 11.63 -1.37 -10.14
N MET A 49 11.61 -0.04 -10.15
CA MET A 49 12.77 0.75 -9.77
C MET A 49 13.12 0.48 -8.29
N VAL A 50 14.38 0.17 -8.01
CA VAL A 50 14.90 -0.07 -6.66
C VAL A 50 15.90 1.03 -6.32
N ASN A 51 15.47 2.02 -5.53
CA ASN A 51 16.29 3.11 -5.00
C ASN A 51 16.08 3.26 -3.47
N GLN A 52 16.71 4.24 -2.81
CA GLN A 52 16.62 4.43 -1.35
C GLN A 52 15.17 4.53 -0.85
N LEU A 53 14.30 5.16 -1.65
CA LEU A 53 12.88 5.38 -1.37
C LEU A 53 12.04 4.14 -1.71
N THR A 54 12.26 3.54 -2.88
CA THR A 54 11.38 2.50 -3.45
C THR A 54 11.81 1.07 -3.14
N ARG A 55 13.01 0.86 -2.58
CA ARG A 55 13.57 -0.48 -2.30
C ARG A 55 12.70 -1.37 -1.41
N LYS A 56 11.70 -0.84 -0.71
CA LYS A 56 10.78 -1.65 0.10
C LYS A 56 9.51 -2.09 -0.66
N PHE A 57 9.22 -1.50 -1.82
CA PHE A 57 7.94 -1.64 -2.54
C PHE A 57 7.77 -3.01 -3.20
N CYS A 58 8.86 -3.62 -3.66
CA CYS A 58 8.81 -4.92 -4.32
C CYS A 58 9.99 -5.79 -3.85
N LYS A 59 9.70 -6.74 -2.96
CA LYS A 59 10.72 -7.70 -2.47
C LYS A 59 11.29 -8.54 -3.61
N LYS A 60 10.47 -8.91 -4.61
CA LYS A 60 10.90 -9.63 -5.82
C LYS A 60 11.96 -8.85 -6.60
N CYS A 61 11.60 -7.68 -7.13
CA CYS A 61 12.54 -6.88 -7.92
C CYS A 61 13.75 -6.44 -7.09
N ARG A 62 13.59 -6.24 -5.77
CA ARG A 62 14.74 -5.94 -4.90
C ARG A 62 15.70 -7.13 -4.79
N ILE A 63 15.21 -8.36 -4.56
CA ILE A 63 16.08 -9.53 -4.43
C ILE A 63 16.71 -9.91 -5.77
N GLU A 64 15.95 -9.80 -6.87
CA GLU A 64 16.46 -9.99 -8.23
C GLU A 64 17.55 -8.98 -8.55
N LYS A 65 17.36 -7.71 -8.19
CA LYS A 65 18.42 -6.71 -8.36
C LYS A 65 19.64 -7.01 -7.48
N CYS A 66 19.47 -7.53 -6.26
CA CYS A 66 20.61 -7.97 -5.46
C CYS A 66 21.43 -9.05 -6.18
N PHE A 67 20.78 -10.06 -6.75
CA PHE A 67 21.47 -11.09 -7.53
C PHE A 67 22.07 -10.56 -8.83
N ALA A 68 21.35 -9.69 -9.54
CA ALA A 68 21.84 -9.05 -10.77
C ALA A 68 23.09 -8.20 -10.53
N MET A 69 23.18 -7.55 -9.37
CA MET A 69 24.39 -6.82 -8.95
C MET A 69 25.52 -7.74 -8.47
N GLY A 70 25.30 -9.05 -8.40
CA GLY A 70 26.32 -10.05 -8.06
C GLY A 70 26.35 -10.51 -6.60
N MET A 71 25.33 -10.21 -5.79
CA MET A 71 25.30 -10.69 -4.40
C MET A 71 25.14 -12.21 -4.34
N ARG A 72 25.98 -12.91 -3.56
CA ARG A 72 25.95 -14.39 -3.43
C ARG A 72 25.95 -14.82 -1.96
N LYS A 73 25.22 -15.91 -1.65
CA LYS A 73 25.10 -16.43 -0.26
C LYS A 73 26.36 -17.17 0.20
N GLU A 74 27.14 -17.74 -0.72
CA GLU A 74 28.35 -18.49 -0.40
C GLU A 74 29.60 -17.61 -0.41
N ASN A 75 30.34 -17.63 0.70
CA ASN A 75 31.70 -17.10 0.78
C ASN A 75 32.70 -18.10 0.19
N LYS A 76 32.74 -18.28 -1.14
CA LYS A 76 33.99 -18.72 -1.76
C LYS A 76 34.88 -17.48 -1.80
N ARG A 77 35.88 -17.44 -0.90
CA ARG A 77 36.93 -16.42 -0.88
C ARG A 77 37.56 -16.38 -2.28
N GLN A 78 37.20 -15.39 -3.10
CA GLN A 78 38.06 -14.99 -4.19
C GLN A 78 38.96 -13.88 -3.66
N SER A 79 40.20 -14.30 -3.46
CA SER A 79 41.40 -13.52 -3.26
C SER A 79 41.48 -12.37 -4.27
N LYS A 80 42.08 -11.28 -3.80
CA LYS A 80 42.37 -9.97 -4.41
C LYS A 80 42.66 -9.92 -5.93
N THR A 81 42.55 -8.67 -6.44
CA THR A 81 43.13 -8.07 -7.69
C THR A 81 42.05 -7.91 -8.77
N THR A 82 41.68 -6.75 -9.33
CA THR A 82 42.21 -5.36 -9.36
C THR A 82 41.06 -4.41 -9.75
N THR A 83 41.20 -3.14 -9.38
CA THR A 83 40.49 -1.97 -9.89
C THR A 83 40.29 -1.96 -11.41
N ILE A 84 39.07 -1.71 -11.92
CA ILE A 84 38.81 -0.84 -13.09
C ILE A 84 37.46 -0.15 -12.93
N ASP A 85 37.49 1.14 -13.23
CA ASP A 85 36.48 2.18 -13.08
C ASP A 85 35.23 2.05 -13.98
N CYS A 86 34.25 2.86 -13.60
CA CYS A 86 33.02 3.22 -14.29
C CYS A 86 33.24 3.91 -15.66
N TYR A 87 32.33 3.69 -16.63
CA TYR A 87 31.87 4.75 -17.53
C TYR A 87 30.52 4.43 -18.20
N SER A 88 29.85 5.51 -18.59
CA SER A 88 28.52 5.67 -19.19
C SER A 88 28.45 5.31 -20.69
N THR A 89 27.24 5.52 -21.25
CA THR A 89 26.81 5.75 -22.67
C THR A 89 26.45 4.55 -23.57
N ASP A 90 25.13 4.45 -23.82
CA ASP A 90 24.42 4.57 -25.11
C ASP A 90 24.74 3.72 -26.37
N ILE A 91 23.63 3.19 -26.94
CA ILE A 91 23.26 2.98 -28.37
C ILE A 91 23.46 1.59 -29.06
N THR A 92 22.32 1.17 -29.68
CA THR A 92 22.03 0.27 -30.85
C THR A 92 21.97 -1.26 -30.80
N ASP A 93 20.77 -1.74 -31.18
CA ASP A 93 20.37 -2.86 -32.09
C ASP A 93 21.30 -4.05 -32.33
N SER A 94 20.78 -5.27 -32.11
CA SER A 94 20.22 -6.11 -33.19
C SER A 94 19.93 -7.56 -32.73
N SER A 95 18.83 -8.06 -33.29
CA SER A 95 18.32 -9.43 -33.41
C SER A 95 19.29 -10.62 -33.32
N TYR A 96 18.85 -11.74 -32.70
CA TYR A 96 18.83 -13.07 -33.32
C TYR A 96 17.88 -14.03 -32.58
N SER A 97 17.10 -14.76 -33.37
CA SER A 97 16.08 -15.76 -33.03
C SER A 97 16.64 -17.20 -33.01
N ASN A 98 16.06 -18.10 -32.19
CA ASN A 98 15.49 -19.41 -32.59
C ASN A 98 15.30 -20.43 -31.43
N GLN A 99 14.02 -20.74 -31.17
CA GLN A 99 13.33 -22.05 -31.07
C GLN A 99 13.96 -23.34 -30.45
N SER A 100 13.24 -23.85 -29.41
CA SER A 100 12.70 -25.23 -29.16
C SER A 100 13.63 -26.47 -29.29
N THR A 101 13.65 -27.48 -28.39
CA THR A 101 12.55 -28.36 -27.93
C THR A 101 13.08 -29.41 -26.89
N ILE A 102 12.16 -29.97 -26.08
CA ILE A 102 12.10 -31.34 -25.47
C ILE A 102 12.16 -31.45 -23.92
N LEU A 103 10.98 -31.85 -23.37
CA LEU A 103 10.65 -32.44 -22.07
C LEU A 103 11.61 -33.59 -21.66
N SER A 104 12.01 -33.73 -20.40
CA SER A 104 11.27 -34.47 -19.36
C SER A 104 12.18 -34.48 -18.11
N THR A 105 11.73 -34.30 -16.88
CA THR A 105 11.06 -35.34 -16.09
C THR A 105 10.64 -34.70 -14.77
N PHE A 106 9.42 -35.02 -14.33
CA PHE A 106 8.84 -34.65 -13.04
C PHE A 106 9.75 -34.96 -11.86
N ASN A 107 9.84 -34.04 -10.89
CA ASN A 107 9.60 -34.46 -9.52
C ASN A 107 9.01 -33.33 -8.68
N SER A 108 7.78 -33.58 -8.25
CA SER A 108 6.94 -32.76 -7.40
C SER A 108 7.59 -32.60 -6.03
N ASN A 109 7.87 -31.37 -5.63
CA ASN A 109 7.88 -31.01 -4.21
C ASN A 109 7.15 -29.67 -4.10
N GLN A 110 5.87 -29.80 -3.74
CA GLN A 110 4.95 -28.71 -3.44
C GLN A 110 5.52 -27.90 -2.27
N THR A 111 6.06 -26.72 -2.56
CA THR A 111 6.16 -25.65 -1.56
C THR A 111 4.81 -24.96 -1.52
N GLU A 112 4.10 -25.08 -0.40
CA GLU A 112 2.85 -24.40 -0.10
C GLU A 112 2.94 -22.91 -0.49
N VAL A 113 2.23 -22.54 -1.55
CA VAL A 113 2.08 -21.16 -2.00
C VAL A 113 1.07 -20.50 -1.08
N ASP A 114 1.42 -19.36 -0.48
CA ASP A 114 0.48 -18.52 0.28
C ASP A 114 -0.83 -18.36 -0.50
N PRO A 115 -1.96 -18.94 -0.01
CA PRO A 115 -3.22 -18.99 -0.75
C PRO A 115 -3.72 -17.60 -1.13
N MET A 116 -3.47 -16.59 -0.29
CA MET A 116 -3.99 -15.23 -0.48
C MET A 116 -3.30 -14.50 -1.63
N ALA A 117 -1.98 -14.67 -1.77
CA ALA A 117 -1.20 -14.10 -2.85
C ALA A 117 -1.47 -14.76 -4.22
N SER A 118 -1.87 -16.04 -4.22
CA SER A 118 -2.29 -16.78 -5.42
C SER A 118 -3.70 -16.36 -5.88
N VAL A 119 -4.62 -16.16 -4.94
CA VAL A 119 -6.00 -15.70 -5.20
C VAL A 119 -6.03 -14.31 -5.82
N ILE A 120 -5.32 -13.33 -5.24
CA ILE A 120 -5.25 -11.96 -5.79
C ILE A 120 -4.62 -11.94 -7.19
N ARG A 121 -3.62 -12.80 -7.43
CA ARG A 121 -2.98 -12.96 -8.74
C ARG A 121 -3.99 -13.47 -9.78
N ASN A 122 -4.75 -14.51 -9.47
CA ASN A 122 -5.79 -15.05 -10.35
C ASN A 122 -6.94 -14.06 -10.57
N ILE A 123 -7.35 -13.31 -9.55
CA ILE A 123 -8.39 -12.28 -9.66
C ILE A 123 -7.98 -11.20 -10.67
N ILE A 124 -6.76 -10.65 -10.55
CA ILE A 124 -6.28 -9.58 -11.44
C ILE A 124 -6.19 -10.04 -12.91
N PHE A 125 -5.85 -11.31 -13.17
CA PHE A 125 -5.84 -11.86 -14.53
C PHE A 125 -7.23 -12.01 -15.16
N ASN A 126 -8.30 -12.03 -14.35
CA ASN A 126 -9.68 -12.11 -14.83
C ASN A 126 -10.33 -10.73 -15.06
N PHE A 127 -9.61 -9.65 -14.78
CA PHE A 127 -10.02 -8.30 -15.19
C PHE A 127 -9.61 -8.01 -16.63
N ASN A 128 -10.41 -7.22 -17.34
CA ASN A 128 -9.98 -6.68 -18.61
C ASN A 128 -8.85 -5.66 -18.42
N GLU A 129 -8.15 -5.34 -19.51
CA GLU A 129 -6.96 -4.49 -19.46
C GLU A 129 -7.22 -3.12 -18.81
N LEU A 130 -8.37 -2.50 -19.10
CA LEU A 130 -8.73 -1.19 -18.58
C LEU A 130 -9.00 -1.25 -17.07
N GLU A 131 -9.74 -2.25 -16.60
CA GLU A 131 -10.01 -2.49 -15.19
C GLU A 131 -8.71 -2.76 -14.42
N ALA A 132 -7.87 -3.66 -14.94
CA ALA A 132 -6.60 -4.02 -14.34
C ALA A 132 -5.65 -2.81 -14.25
N ASN A 133 -5.61 -1.97 -15.29
CA ASN A 133 -4.83 -0.73 -15.29
C ASN A 133 -5.36 0.25 -14.24
N ARG A 134 -6.68 0.43 -14.13
CA ARG A 134 -7.31 1.28 -13.11
C ARG A 134 -6.97 0.84 -11.70
N LEU A 135 -7.11 -0.46 -11.40
CA LEU A 135 -6.75 -1.04 -10.11
C LEU A 135 -5.26 -0.88 -9.81
N ARG A 136 -4.39 -1.14 -10.78
CA ARG A 136 -2.94 -1.00 -10.63
C ARG A 136 -2.54 0.43 -10.29
N HIS A 137 -3.10 1.42 -10.98
CA HIS A 137 -2.85 2.83 -10.70
C HIS A 137 -3.32 3.23 -9.30
N LEU A 138 -4.49 2.74 -8.87
CA LEU A 138 -5.00 2.97 -7.53
C LEU A 138 -4.06 2.38 -6.47
N PHE A 139 -3.76 1.08 -6.53
CA PHE A 139 -2.95 0.39 -5.53
C PHE A 139 -1.50 0.90 -5.46
N THR A 140 -0.98 1.39 -6.58
CA THR A 140 0.33 2.06 -6.62
C THR A 140 0.28 3.42 -5.94
N SER A 141 -0.78 4.19 -6.18
CA SER A 141 -0.98 5.53 -5.59
C SER A 141 -1.19 5.46 -4.07
N THR A 142 -1.87 4.43 -3.58
CA THR A 142 -2.17 4.23 -2.15
C THR A 142 -1.02 3.58 -1.38
N ALA A 143 0.03 3.08 -2.05
CA ALA A 143 1.02 2.19 -1.41
C ALA A 143 1.74 2.76 -0.19
N TYR A 144 2.07 4.05 -0.20
CA TYR A 144 2.78 4.72 0.90
C TYR A 144 1.86 5.25 2.01
N MET A 145 0.53 5.18 1.81
CA MET A 145 -0.45 5.45 2.87
C MET A 145 -0.32 4.47 4.04
N ARG A 146 0.17 3.26 3.71
CA ARG A 146 0.36 2.11 4.60
C ARG A 146 1.65 2.15 5.41
N ASP A 147 2.58 3.05 5.10
CA ASP A 147 3.80 3.19 5.89
C ASP A 147 3.44 3.71 7.30
N PRO A 148 3.88 3.01 8.37
CA PRO A 148 3.66 3.47 9.74
C PRO A 148 4.24 4.87 9.90
N VAL A 149 3.52 5.72 10.65
CA VAL A 149 3.95 7.09 10.93
C VAL A 149 5.15 7.03 11.88
N VAL A 150 6.36 6.92 11.34
CA VAL A 150 7.62 6.97 12.10
C VAL A 150 8.07 8.42 12.20
N LYS A 151 7.35 9.24 12.98
CA LYS A 151 7.95 10.42 13.60
C LYS A 151 8.01 10.12 15.10
N LYS A 152 9.16 10.35 15.72
CA LYS A 152 9.32 10.33 17.18
C LYS A 152 8.33 11.34 17.74
N THR A 153 7.14 10.89 18.12
CA THR A 153 6.18 11.71 18.84
C THR A 153 6.67 11.81 20.27
N SER A 154 6.67 13.02 20.81
CA SER A 154 6.93 13.29 22.21
C SER A 154 6.11 12.36 23.11
N LYS A 155 6.63 12.04 24.30
CA LYS A 155 5.89 11.32 25.34
C LYS A 155 4.54 12.02 25.54
N ALA A 156 3.47 11.22 25.62
CA ALA A 156 2.14 11.72 25.92
C ALA A 156 1.74 11.17 27.28
N ASP A 157 1.96 11.95 28.33
CA ASP A 157 1.64 11.58 29.71
C ASP A 157 0.26 12.15 30.13
N THR A 158 -0.31 13.07 29.35
CA THR A 158 -1.64 13.68 29.59
C THR A 158 -2.60 13.53 28.40
N TYR A 159 -3.91 13.74 28.64
CA TYR A 159 -4.93 13.78 27.57
C TYR A 159 -4.67 14.88 26.53
N THR A 160 -4.13 16.03 26.96
CA THR A 160 -3.73 17.13 26.06
C THR A 160 -2.61 16.69 25.12
N ASP A 161 -1.63 15.95 25.64
CA ASP A 161 -0.54 15.42 24.81
C ASP A 161 -1.06 14.37 23.83
N ALA A 162 -1.99 13.51 24.26
CA ALA A 162 -2.62 12.53 23.38
C ALA A 162 -3.41 13.19 22.24
N PHE A 163 -4.11 14.30 22.51
CA PHE A 163 -4.79 15.09 21.48
C PHE A 163 -3.80 15.72 20.50
N ASN A 164 -2.70 16.29 20.99
CA ASN A 164 -1.63 16.84 20.14
C ASN A 164 -0.98 15.77 19.25
N VAL A 165 -0.76 14.57 19.80
CA VAL A 165 -0.24 13.43 19.05
C VAL A 165 -1.24 12.96 17.99
N LEU A 166 -2.53 12.88 18.31
CA LEU A 166 -3.58 12.58 17.33
C LEU A 166 -3.60 13.61 16.21
N GLN A 167 -3.63 14.91 16.54
CA GLN A 167 -3.62 16.00 15.57
C GLN A 167 -2.42 15.84 14.64
N THR A 168 -1.22 15.62 15.19
CA THR A 168 0.00 15.42 14.41
C THR A 168 -0.11 14.21 13.47
N ARG A 169 -0.68 13.08 13.92
CA ARG A 169 -0.88 11.90 13.08
C ARG A 169 -1.92 12.13 11.98
N SER A 170 -3.01 12.83 12.31
CA SER A 170 -4.05 13.22 11.36
C SER A 170 -3.46 14.14 10.29
N ASP A 171 -2.67 15.14 10.66
CA ASP A 171 -2.01 16.06 9.72
C ASP A 171 -1.08 15.31 8.76
N ILE A 172 -0.28 14.38 9.28
CA ILE A 172 0.59 13.52 8.46
C ILE A 172 -0.24 12.65 7.51
N LYS A 173 -1.36 12.09 7.99
CA LYS A 173 -2.24 11.28 7.15
C LYS A 173 -2.91 12.13 6.07
N CYS A 174 -3.40 13.32 6.38
CA CYS A 174 -3.91 14.30 5.42
C CYS A 174 -2.87 14.63 4.33
N GLN A 175 -1.62 14.90 4.71
CA GLN A 175 -0.53 15.15 3.77
C GLN A 175 -0.29 13.96 2.83
N LYS A 176 -0.34 12.73 3.35
CA LYS A 176 -0.24 11.52 2.52
C LYS A 176 -1.44 11.36 1.57
N ILE A 177 -2.67 11.66 2.02
CA ILE A 177 -3.87 11.64 1.18
C ILE A 177 -3.72 12.66 0.04
N ILE A 178 -3.30 13.88 0.32
CA ILE A 178 -3.07 14.92 -0.68
C ILE A 178 -2.01 14.48 -1.69
N GLN A 179 -0.90 13.91 -1.20
CA GLN A 179 0.15 13.39 -2.08
C GLN A 179 -0.39 12.28 -2.99
N MET A 180 -1.36 11.48 -2.53
CA MET A 180 -1.93 10.37 -3.30
C MET A 180 -2.83 10.90 -4.39
N CYS A 181 -3.67 11.88 -4.03
CA CYS A 181 -4.50 12.58 -4.99
C CYS A 181 -3.64 13.22 -6.09
N LYS A 182 -2.44 13.72 -5.76
CA LYS A 182 -1.45 14.23 -6.74
C LYS A 182 -0.82 13.15 -7.63
N THR A 183 -0.98 11.85 -7.38
CA THR A 183 -0.52 10.79 -8.29
C THR A 183 -1.63 10.23 -9.16
N MET A 184 -2.90 10.45 -8.79
CA MET A 184 -4.08 9.96 -9.51
C MET A 184 -4.42 10.88 -10.70
N ALA A 185 -4.32 10.35 -11.92
CA ALA A 185 -4.61 11.13 -13.15
C ALA A 185 -6.00 11.79 -13.11
N GLN A 186 -7.00 11.05 -12.65
CA GLN A 186 -8.39 11.49 -12.64
C GLN A 186 -8.66 12.58 -11.60
N PHE A 187 -7.85 12.64 -10.55
CA PHE A 187 -7.92 13.72 -9.58
C PHE A 187 -7.20 14.97 -10.09
N LYS A 188 -6.08 14.81 -10.80
CA LYS A 188 -5.33 15.93 -11.41
C LYS A 188 -6.16 16.73 -12.41
N GLU A 189 -7.02 16.04 -13.16
CA GLU A 189 -7.88 16.63 -14.19
C GLU A 189 -9.04 17.47 -13.64
N LEU A 190 -9.35 17.37 -12.34
CA LEU A 190 -10.40 18.18 -11.72
C LEU A 190 -9.97 19.66 -11.60
N CYS A 191 -10.95 20.57 -11.52
CA CYS A 191 -10.65 21.97 -11.21
C CYS A 191 -10.21 22.13 -9.74
N GLU A 192 -9.47 23.20 -9.46
CA GLU A 192 -8.90 23.43 -8.11
C GLU A 192 -9.97 23.55 -7.03
N ASP A 193 -11.12 24.17 -7.33
CA ASP A 193 -12.21 24.31 -6.36
C ASP A 193 -12.79 22.94 -5.96
N ASP A 194 -13.03 22.06 -6.93
CA ASP A 194 -13.54 20.71 -6.68
C ASP A 194 -12.51 19.87 -5.92
N LYS A 195 -11.20 20.00 -6.26
CA LYS A 195 -10.12 19.33 -5.51
C LYS A 195 -10.13 19.71 -4.04
N ILE A 196 -10.28 21.00 -3.73
CA ILE A 196 -10.29 21.50 -2.35
C ILE A 196 -11.52 20.99 -1.61
N ILE A 197 -12.71 21.04 -2.22
CA ILE A 197 -13.96 20.56 -1.61
C ILE A 197 -13.86 19.07 -1.30
N LEU A 198 -13.42 18.27 -2.26
CA LEU A 198 -13.26 16.83 -2.09
C LEU A 198 -12.26 16.51 -0.98
N LEU A 199 -11.06 17.10 -1.01
CA LEU A 199 -10.02 16.84 0.00
C LEU A 199 -10.47 17.25 1.41
N LYS A 200 -11.12 18.41 1.56
CA LYS A 200 -11.61 18.88 2.87
C LYS A 200 -12.62 17.91 3.48
N ALA A 201 -13.53 17.39 2.67
CA ALA A 201 -14.56 16.47 3.15
C ALA A 201 -14.03 15.03 3.33
N SER A 202 -13.24 14.52 2.38
CA SER A 202 -12.82 13.11 2.38
C SER A 202 -11.69 12.78 3.36
N CYS A 203 -10.82 13.76 3.70
CA CYS A 203 -9.69 13.50 4.61
C CYS A 203 -10.09 12.86 5.95
N PRO A 204 -11.03 13.43 6.74
CA PRO A 204 -11.44 12.83 8.01
C PRO A 204 -12.06 11.45 7.83
N GLU A 205 -12.90 11.25 6.81
CA GLU A 205 -13.53 9.96 6.51
C GLU A 205 -12.49 8.87 6.17
N ILE A 206 -11.49 9.21 5.35
CA ILE A 206 -10.38 8.30 5.01
C ILE A 206 -9.52 8.01 6.24
N ILE A 207 -9.27 9.00 7.11
CA ILE A 207 -8.55 8.76 8.37
C ILE A 207 -9.31 7.74 9.24
N CYS A 208 -10.63 7.85 9.37
CA CYS A 208 -11.46 6.88 10.07
C CYS A 208 -11.44 5.49 9.41
N LEU A 209 -11.44 5.42 8.06
CA LEU A 209 -11.27 4.15 7.35
C LEU A 209 -9.96 3.45 7.76
N PHE A 210 -8.88 4.20 7.94
CA PHE A 210 -7.59 3.66 8.39
C PHE A 210 -7.49 3.45 9.90
N SER A 211 -8.30 4.12 10.72
CA SER A 211 -8.23 4.00 12.19
C SER A 211 -8.66 2.62 12.70
N VAL A 212 -9.41 1.87 11.88
CA VAL A 212 -9.81 0.45 12.10
C VAL A 212 -8.61 -0.43 12.47
N THR A 213 -7.44 -0.12 11.90
CA THR A 213 -6.21 -0.91 12.05
C THR A 213 -5.56 -0.76 13.42
N THR A 214 -5.90 0.31 14.13
CA THR A 214 -5.32 0.71 15.42
C THR A 214 -6.37 0.74 16.54
N PHE A 215 -7.63 0.45 16.22
CA PHE A 215 -8.73 0.46 17.19
C PHE A 215 -8.80 -0.87 17.94
N ASN A 216 -8.87 -0.81 19.26
CA ASN A 216 -9.18 -1.95 20.10
C ASN A 216 -10.71 -2.08 20.19
N PHE A 217 -11.25 -3.16 19.61
CA PHE A 217 -12.69 -3.42 19.58
C PHE A 217 -13.26 -3.96 20.89
N GLU A 218 -12.44 -4.64 21.70
CA GLU A 218 -12.85 -5.22 22.97
C GLU A 218 -13.04 -4.14 24.04
N GLY A 219 -12.10 -3.21 24.14
CA GLY A 219 -12.18 -2.10 25.09
C GLY A 219 -12.71 -0.79 24.51
N GLU A 220 -12.95 -0.73 23.20
CA GLU A 220 -13.50 0.44 22.48
C GLU A 220 -12.65 1.72 22.58
N PHE A 221 -11.34 1.58 22.34
CA PHE A 221 -10.39 2.69 22.42
C PHE A 221 -9.28 2.62 21.37
N TRP A 222 -8.65 3.77 21.09
CA TRP A 222 -7.39 3.86 20.36
C TRP A 222 -6.21 4.03 21.32
N THR A 223 -5.09 3.38 21.04
CA THR A 223 -3.84 3.60 21.77
C THR A 223 -2.99 4.63 21.03
N VAL A 224 -2.64 5.73 21.69
CA VAL A 224 -1.95 6.87 21.05
C VAL A 224 -0.44 6.91 21.31
N ALA A 225 0.06 6.28 22.36
CA ALA A 225 1.51 6.20 22.62
C ALA A 225 1.86 4.80 23.11
N ILE A 226 2.95 4.22 22.58
CA ILE A 226 3.42 2.86 22.93
C ILE A 226 4.72 2.94 23.77
N ASP A 227 5.27 4.15 23.97
CA ASP A 227 6.61 4.33 24.55
C ASP A 227 6.64 4.27 26.09
N SER A 228 5.51 4.00 26.75
CA SER A 228 5.39 3.81 28.20
C SER A 228 4.51 2.57 28.50
N GLU A 229 4.76 1.91 29.63
CA GLU A 229 3.94 0.80 30.14
C GLU A 229 2.44 1.15 30.26
N ASN A 230 2.11 2.45 30.26
CA ASN A 230 0.77 3.00 30.19
C ASN A 230 0.63 3.87 28.94
N GLY A 231 0.23 3.28 27.81
CA GLY A 231 -0.16 4.03 26.63
C GLY A 231 -1.48 4.79 26.87
N VAL A 232 -1.59 6.04 26.43
CA VAL A 232 -2.86 6.79 26.58
C VAL A 232 -3.93 6.16 25.70
N MET A 233 -5.02 5.75 26.36
CA MET A 233 -6.21 5.16 25.75
C MET A 233 -7.21 6.28 25.46
N LEU A 234 -7.58 6.43 24.19
CA LEU A 234 -8.60 7.36 23.76
C LEU A 234 -9.90 6.60 23.48
N PRO A 235 -10.92 6.74 24.33
CA PRO A 235 -12.18 6.03 24.13
C PRO A 235 -12.89 6.52 22.87
N LEU A 236 -13.73 5.66 22.29
CA LEU A 236 -14.51 5.98 21.09
C LEU A 236 -15.28 7.31 21.20
N ASN A 237 -15.79 7.63 22.39
CA ASN A 237 -16.55 8.84 22.68
C ASN A 237 -15.69 10.09 22.95
N VAL A 238 -14.38 10.03 22.76
CA VAL A 238 -13.46 11.17 23.01
C VAL A 238 -13.82 12.38 22.15
N PHE A 239 -14.23 12.13 20.92
CA PHE A 239 -14.75 13.14 20.03
C PHE A 239 -16.21 13.36 20.40
N ARG A 240 -16.49 14.45 21.12
CA ARG A 240 -17.86 14.86 21.47
C ARG A 240 -18.57 15.38 20.23
N TRP A 241 -18.91 14.48 19.32
CA TRP A 241 -19.67 14.81 18.12
C TRP A 241 -21.07 15.31 18.51
N GLU A 242 -21.56 16.33 17.81
CA GLU A 242 -22.89 16.90 18.02
C GLU A 242 -24.02 15.86 17.84
N ASN A 243 -23.73 14.79 17.08
CA ASN A 243 -24.63 13.69 16.84
C ASN A 243 -24.38 12.53 17.83
N LEU A 244 -25.31 12.37 18.78
CA LEU A 244 -25.28 11.32 19.82
C LEU A 244 -25.13 9.89 19.26
N ASN A 245 -25.56 9.67 18.01
CA ASN A 245 -25.49 8.35 17.36
C ASN A 245 -24.22 8.14 16.53
N PHE A 246 -23.37 9.16 16.35
CA PHE A 246 -22.20 9.05 15.49
C PHE A 246 -21.24 7.96 15.96
N ASN A 247 -20.99 7.86 17.27
CA ASN A 247 -20.11 6.81 17.82
C ASN A 247 -20.63 5.40 17.50
N VAL A 248 -21.95 5.19 17.53
CA VAL A 248 -22.57 3.92 17.15
C VAL A 248 -22.36 3.63 15.67
N ILE A 249 -22.55 4.64 14.81
CA ILE A 249 -22.37 4.52 13.36
C ILE A 249 -20.90 4.26 13.01
N LEU A 250 -19.97 5.00 13.61
CA LEU A 250 -18.54 4.82 13.44
C LEU A 250 -18.10 3.43 13.91
N LYS A 251 -18.58 2.95 15.06
CA LYS A 251 -18.30 1.59 15.55
C LYS A 251 -18.80 0.53 14.56
N GLN A 252 -20.04 0.64 14.11
CA GLN A 252 -20.62 -0.32 13.16
C GLN A 252 -19.87 -0.32 11.83
N PHE A 253 -19.46 0.86 11.35
CA PHE A 253 -18.60 1.02 10.19
C PHE A 253 -17.26 0.30 10.42
N MET A 254 -16.57 0.59 11.52
CA MET A 254 -15.27 -0.02 11.83
C MET A 254 -15.35 -1.54 11.95
N ILE A 255 -16.39 -2.10 12.57
CA ILE A 255 -16.61 -3.56 12.65
C ILE A 255 -16.77 -4.16 11.25
N THR A 256 -17.58 -3.52 10.41
CA THR A 256 -17.80 -3.98 9.02
C THR A 256 -16.50 -3.98 8.23
N ILE A 257 -15.72 -2.90 8.34
CA ILE A 257 -14.44 -2.77 7.64
C ILE A 257 -13.39 -3.74 8.21
N LYS A 258 -13.32 -3.94 9.53
CA LYS A 258 -12.35 -4.84 10.16
C LYS A 258 -12.41 -6.25 9.62
N GLY A 259 -13.63 -6.78 9.45
CA GLY A 259 -13.85 -8.12 8.89
C GLY A 259 -13.32 -8.29 7.46
N GLU A 260 -13.31 -7.22 6.67
CA GLU A 260 -12.75 -7.25 5.32
C GLU A 260 -11.26 -6.90 5.28
N TYR A 261 -10.82 -5.96 6.13
CA TYR A 261 -9.45 -5.45 6.22
C TYR A 261 -8.45 -6.57 6.52
N ASP A 262 -8.75 -7.43 7.49
CA ASP A 262 -7.87 -8.55 7.87
C ASP A 262 -7.69 -9.55 6.73
N SER A 263 -8.67 -9.64 5.84
CA SER A 263 -8.57 -10.44 4.64
C SER A 263 -7.76 -9.71 3.58
N ASP A 264 -8.12 -8.48 3.22
CA ASP A 264 -7.66 -7.91 1.96
C ASP A 264 -7.58 -6.39 1.96
N MET A 265 -6.34 -5.91 1.98
CA MET A 265 -6.00 -4.49 1.98
C MET A 265 -6.41 -3.76 0.69
N ASN A 266 -6.53 -4.47 -0.44
CA ASN A 266 -6.87 -3.84 -1.72
C ASN A 266 -8.33 -3.34 -1.73
N LEU A 267 -9.19 -3.99 -0.94
CA LEU A 267 -10.58 -3.56 -0.77
C LEU A 267 -10.66 -2.17 -0.13
N ILE A 268 -9.75 -1.87 0.81
CA ILE A 268 -9.67 -0.59 1.50
C ILE A 268 -9.24 0.52 0.55
N ASP A 269 -8.33 0.21 -0.38
CA ASP A 269 -7.92 1.16 -1.42
C ASP A 269 -9.11 1.54 -2.32
N LEU A 270 -9.97 0.58 -2.66
CA LEU A 270 -11.19 0.81 -3.42
C LEU A 270 -12.21 1.66 -2.65
N LEU A 271 -12.46 1.33 -1.38
CA LEU A 271 -13.36 2.13 -0.52
C LEU A 271 -12.86 3.56 -0.35
N MET A 272 -11.54 3.75 -0.20
CA MET A 272 -10.93 5.07 -0.13
C MET A 272 -11.18 5.89 -1.40
N ALA A 273 -11.06 5.27 -2.57
CA ALA A 273 -11.36 5.95 -3.83
C ALA A 273 -12.85 6.33 -3.95
N ILE A 274 -13.76 5.48 -3.48
CA ILE A 274 -15.21 5.75 -3.45
C ILE A 274 -15.53 6.92 -2.50
N ILE A 275 -14.87 7.00 -1.35
CA ILE A 275 -14.96 8.13 -0.40
C ILE A 275 -14.47 9.43 -1.05
N LEU A 276 -13.30 9.38 -1.69
CA LEU A 276 -12.64 10.53 -2.28
C LEU A 276 -13.48 11.16 -3.39
N PHE A 277 -14.05 10.35 -4.28
CA PHE A 277 -14.86 10.84 -5.40
C PHE A 277 -16.36 10.90 -5.06
N ASN A 278 -16.73 11.50 -3.93
CA ASN A 278 -18.15 11.64 -3.59
C ASN A 278 -18.80 12.83 -4.33
N PRO A 279 -19.81 12.64 -5.21
CA PRO A 279 -20.46 13.72 -5.95
C PRO A 279 -21.49 14.51 -5.12
N ASN A 280 -21.86 14.01 -3.93
CA ASN A 280 -22.85 14.64 -3.07
C ASN A 280 -22.26 15.77 -2.21
N ARG A 281 -20.97 16.11 -2.37
CA ARG A 281 -20.39 17.23 -1.63
C ARG A 281 -21.03 18.56 -2.03
N PRO A 282 -21.28 19.45 -1.06
CA PRO A 282 -21.85 20.75 -1.35
C PRO A 282 -20.88 21.58 -2.22
N ASN A 283 -21.43 22.47 -3.05
CA ASN A 283 -20.68 23.45 -3.85
C ASN A 283 -19.74 22.89 -4.93
N LEU A 284 -19.80 21.58 -5.24
CA LEU A 284 -19.06 21.02 -6.37
C LEU A 284 -19.55 21.61 -7.71
N LYS A 285 -18.60 22.00 -8.55
CA LYS A 285 -18.83 22.54 -9.90
C LYS A 285 -19.07 21.41 -10.91
N HIS A 286 -18.20 20.39 -10.95
CA HIS A 286 -18.24 19.33 -11.98
C HIS A 286 -18.69 17.97 -11.42
N LYS A 287 -19.90 17.93 -10.86
CA LYS A 287 -20.46 16.74 -10.18
C LYS A 287 -20.49 15.48 -11.06
N GLU A 288 -20.78 15.61 -12.36
CA GLU A 288 -20.92 14.45 -13.24
C GLU A 288 -19.59 13.72 -13.48
N ILE A 289 -18.46 14.44 -13.58
CA ILE A 289 -17.13 13.83 -13.72
C ILE A 289 -16.78 13.07 -12.44
N ILE A 290 -17.04 13.67 -11.28
CA ILE A 290 -16.79 13.05 -9.96
C ILE A 290 -17.64 11.79 -9.79
N LYS A 291 -18.94 11.89 -10.12
CA LYS A 291 -19.89 10.76 -10.10
C LYS A 291 -19.45 9.62 -11.02
N LEU A 292 -18.91 9.94 -12.20
CA LEU A 292 -18.35 8.95 -13.11
C LEU A 292 -17.15 8.22 -12.49
N GLN A 293 -16.23 8.96 -11.83
CA GLN A 293 -15.11 8.32 -11.13
C GLN A 293 -15.60 7.44 -9.98
N GLN A 294 -16.56 7.92 -9.18
CA GLN A 294 -17.13 7.13 -8.07
C GLN A 294 -17.74 5.82 -8.57
N LYS A 295 -18.61 5.90 -9.58
CA LYS A 295 -19.27 4.73 -10.19
C LYS A 295 -18.27 3.73 -10.73
N THR A 296 -17.17 4.21 -11.29
CA THR A 296 -16.08 3.36 -11.78
C THR A 296 -15.46 2.56 -10.63
N TYR A 297 -15.15 3.19 -9.49
CA TYR A 297 -14.58 2.46 -8.35
C TYR A 297 -15.60 1.56 -7.65
N MET A 298 -16.88 1.93 -7.62
CA MET A 298 -17.97 1.06 -7.14
C MET A 298 -18.11 -0.20 -8.02
N TYR A 299 -18.08 -0.03 -9.34
CA TYR A 299 -18.06 -1.14 -10.28
C TYR A 299 -16.83 -2.05 -10.07
N LEU A 300 -15.64 -1.46 -9.96
CA LEU A 300 -14.42 -2.22 -9.71
C LEU A 300 -14.47 -2.98 -8.37
N LEU A 301 -15.05 -2.40 -7.32
CA LEU A 301 -15.26 -3.07 -6.04
C LEU A 301 -16.20 -4.28 -6.19
N GLN A 302 -17.32 -4.11 -6.88
CA GLN A 302 -18.25 -5.21 -7.13
C GLN A 302 -17.57 -6.34 -7.90
N ARG A 303 -16.89 -6.01 -9.00
CA ARG A 303 -16.13 -6.99 -9.82
C ARG A 303 -15.04 -7.68 -9.01
N TYR A 304 -14.33 -6.94 -8.16
CA TYR A 304 -13.28 -7.48 -7.30
C TYR A 304 -13.84 -8.50 -6.31
N LEU A 305 -15.00 -8.23 -5.71
CA LEU A 305 -15.68 -9.16 -4.81
C LEU A 305 -16.22 -10.39 -5.56
N GLU A 306 -16.81 -10.21 -6.75
CA GLU A 306 -17.29 -11.31 -7.61
C GLU A 306 -16.16 -12.28 -7.99
N LEU A 307 -14.96 -11.77 -8.25
CA LEU A 307 -13.81 -12.60 -8.60
C LEU A 307 -13.14 -13.22 -7.37
N LYS A 308 -13.22 -12.56 -6.21
CA LYS A 308 -12.66 -13.06 -4.95
C LYS A 308 -13.49 -14.18 -4.34
N HIS A 309 -14.80 -14.17 -4.53
CA HIS A 309 -15.72 -15.13 -3.94
C HIS A 309 -16.37 -15.98 -5.03
N ASN A 310 -16.30 -17.31 -4.89
CA ASN A 310 -16.89 -18.24 -5.86
C ASN A 310 -18.43 -18.18 -5.91
N SER A 311 -19.09 -17.51 -4.94
CA SER A 311 -20.54 -17.36 -4.87
C SER A 311 -20.97 -15.94 -5.24
N LYS A 312 -21.80 -15.83 -6.27
CA LYS A 312 -22.41 -14.55 -6.69
C LYS A 312 -23.28 -13.93 -5.58
N SER A 313 -24.05 -14.75 -4.86
CA SER A 313 -24.90 -14.28 -3.76
C SER A 313 -24.07 -13.75 -2.58
N GLU A 314 -22.93 -14.40 -2.28
CA GLU A 314 -22.04 -13.93 -1.22
C GLU A 314 -21.37 -12.60 -1.57
N SER A 315 -20.83 -12.48 -2.80
CA SER A 315 -20.19 -11.26 -3.27
C SER A 315 -21.15 -10.07 -3.32
N GLU A 316 -22.39 -10.28 -3.77
CA GLU A 316 -23.44 -9.25 -3.78
C GLU A 316 -23.81 -8.82 -2.35
N THR A 317 -24.00 -9.77 -1.44
CA THR A 317 -24.30 -9.49 -0.03
C THR A 317 -23.19 -8.68 0.64
N ARG A 318 -21.92 -9.04 0.39
CA ARG A 318 -20.76 -8.31 0.91
C ARG A 318 -20.67 -6.90 0.33
N TYR A 319 -20.86 -6.76 -0.99
CA TYR A 319 -20.87 -5.46 -1.66
C TYR A 319 -21.93 -4.53 -1.06
N LEU A 320 -23.18 -5.00 -0.94
CA LEU A 320 -24.27 -4.22 -0.35
C LEU A 320 -23.99 -3.86 1.11
N ARG A 321 -23.45 -4.80 1.90
CA ARG A 321 -23.08 -4.54 3.30
C ARG A 321 -22.03 -3.44 3.41
N LEU A 322 -20.98 -3.49 2.57
CA LEU A 322 -19.92 -2.49 2.56
C LEU A 322 -20.43 -1.12 2.10
N MET A 323 -21.17 -1.07 0.99
CA MET A 323 -21.70 0.18 0.46
C MET A 323 -22.71 0.82 1.41
N ASN A 324 -23.62 0.04 2.00
CA ASN A 324 -24.59 0.57 2.97
C ASN A 324 -23.91 1.10 4.23
N SER A 325 -22.90 0.39 4.73
CA SER A 325 -22.11 0.82 5.89
C SER A 325 -21.33 2.12 5.57
N LEU A 326 -20.72 2.17 4.39
CA LEU A 326 -19.96 3.33 3.93
C LEU A 326 -20.84 4.58 3.74
N LEU A 327 -21.97 4.45 3.05
CA LEU A 327 -22.87 5.58 2.81
C LEU A 327 -23.46 6.12 4.11
N ARG A 328 -23.90 5.24 5.03
CA ARG A 328 -24.37 5.65 6.36
C ARG A 328 -23.31 6.40 7.16
N PHE A 329 -22.05 6.04 6.99
CA PHE A 329 -20.93 6.70 7.65
C PHE A 329 -20.64 8.08 7.04
N ILE A 330 -20.51 8.16 5.71
CA ILE A 330 -20.19 9.40 4.99
C ILE A 330 -21.31 10.45 5.13
N ASP A 331 -22.57 10.04 5.18
CA ASP A 331 -23.71 10.98 5.32
C ASP A 331 -23.83 11.59 6.72
N LYS A 332 -22.96 11.21 7.66
CA LYS A 332 -23.02 11.61 9.08
C LYS A 332 -21.77 12.34 9.59
N ILE A 333 -20.72 12.40 8.78
CA ILE A 333 -19.55 13.28 8.95
C ILE A 333 -19.80 14.57 8.16
#